data_AF-A0A956DEL4-F1
#
_entry.id   AF-A0A956DEL4-F1
#
_cell.length_a   1.000
_cell.length_b   1.000
_cell.length_c   1.000
_cell.angle_alpha   90.00
_cell.angle_beta   90.00
_cell.angle_gamma   90.00
#
_symmetry.space_group_name_H-M   'P 1'
#
loop_
_entity.id
_entity.type
_entity.pdbx_description
1 polymer ?
#
loop_
_entity_poly.entity_id
_entity_poly.type
_entity_poly.pdbx_seq_one_letter_code
_entity_poly.pdbx_strand_id
1 'polypeptide(L)' 'MKLEGSCHCGLVRFSLQSHEPWPYQRCYCSNCRKTGGGGGFLINLGGDRRTLVVEGEAEL' A
#
# COMPACT_ATOMS: atom_id res chain seq x y z
N MET A 1 -6.46 -12.96 0.66
CA MET A 1 -5.23 -12.90 1.49
C MET A 1 -5.27 -11.65 2.34
N LYS A 2 -4.73 -11.68 3.55
CA LYS A 2 -4.65 -10.48 4.41
C LYS A 2 -3.38 -9.70 4.06
N LEU A 3 -3.54 -8.43 3.66
CA LEU A 3 -2.46 -7.47 3.50
C LEU A 3 -2.34 -6.62 4.77
N GLU A 4 -1.11 -6.37 5.20
CA GLU A 4 -0.78 -5.55 6.36
C GLU A 4 0.30 -4.54 5.97
N GLY A 5 0.18 -3.29 6.42
CA GLY A 5 1.12 -2.23 6.06
C GLY A 5 1.06 -1.03 7.01
N SER A 6 1.96 -0.08 6.81
CA SER A 6 2.05 1.16 7.62
C SER A 6 2.57 2.34 6.82
N CYS A 7 2.39 3.57 7.34
CA CYS A 7 3.16 4.71 6.88
C CYS A 7 4.66 4.48 7.14
N HIS A 8 5.52 5.25 6.46
CA HIS A 8 6.96 5.24 6.70
C HIS A 8 7.31 5.53 8.18
N CYS A 9 6.51 6.39 8.81
CA CYS A 9 6.61 6.76 10.22
C CYS A 9 6.16 5.68 11.22
N GLY A 10 5.41 4.66 10.77
CA GLY A 10 4.76 3.68 11.64
C GLY A 10 3.54 4.17 12.46
N LEU A 11 3.21 5.47 12.45
CA LEU A 11 2.06 6.05 13.17
C LEU A 11 0.72 5.51 12.66
N VAL A 12 0.58 5.43 11.33
CA VAL A 12 -0.60 4.85 10.69
C VAL A 12 -0.31 3.42 10.31
N ARG A 13 -1.19 2.50 10.72
CA ARG A 13 -1.17 1.08 10.37
C ARG A 13 -2.48 0.72 9.69
N PHE A 14 -2.43 -0.21 8.75
CA PHE A 14 -3.64 -0.67 8.06
C PHE A 14 -3.58 -2.16 7.77
N SER A 15 -4.76 -2.76 7.64
CA SER A 15 -4.92 -4.10 7.09
C SER A 15 -6.18 -4.21 6.24
N LEU A 16 -6.18 -5.12 5.27
CA LEU A 16 -7.31 -5.39 4.39
C LEU A 16 -7.19 -6.76 3.74
N GLN A 17 -8.28 -7.29 3.21
CA GLN A 17 -8.27 -8.45 2.34
C GLN A 17 -7.90 -8.04 0.90
N SER A 18 -7.13 -8.88 0.23
CA SER A 18 -6.87 -8.82 -1.20
C SER A 18 -7.29 -10.12 -1.87
N HIS A 19 -8.04 -9.99 -2.96
CA HIS A 19 -8.44 -11.09 -3.83
C HIS A 19 -7.45 -11.30 -4.99
N GLU A 20 -6.59 -10.31 -5.23
CA GLU A 20 -5.53 -10.44 -6.20
C GLU A 20 -4.51 -11.43 -5.64
N PRO A 21 -3.92 -12.29 -6.49
CA PRO A 21 -2.77 -13.06 -6.05
C PRO A 21 -1.65 -12.09 -5.61
N TRP A 22 -0.59 -12.61 -5.02
CA TRP A 22 0.54 -11.77 -4.61
C TRP A 22 1.63 -11.70 -5.70
N PRO A 23 1.36 -11.43 -7.01
CA PRO A 23 2.37 -10.83 -7.85
C PRO A 23 2.33 -9.32 -7.66
N TYR A 24 3.47 -8.80 -7.25
CA TYR A 24 3.78 -7.39 -7.27
C TYR A 24 3.75 -6.88 -8.73
N GLN A 25 2.97 -5.85 -9.03
CA GLN A 25 3.05 -5.15 -10.32
C GLN A 25 3.96 -3.93 -10.14
N ARG A 26 5.05 -3.85 -10.91
CA ARG A 26 5.91 -2.66 -10.91
C ARG A 26 5.25 -1.57 -11.74
N CYS A 27 4.84 -0.49 -11.07
CA CYS A 27 4.25 0.66 -11.72
C CYS A 27 5.31 1.71 -12.04
N TYR A 28 5.39 2.04 -13.33
CA TYR A 28 6.28 3.07 -13.85
C TYR A 28 5.54 4.33 -14.28
N CYS A 29 4.32 4.60 -13.81
CA CYS A 29 3.63 5.84 -14.16
C CYS A 29 4.40 7.07 -13.62
N SER A 30 4.13 8.26 -14.16
CA SER A 30 4.83 9.49 -13.78
C SER A 30 4.81 9.77 -12.26
N ASN A 31 3.69 9.46 -11.59
CA ASN A 31 3.57 9.60 -10.13
C ASN A 31 4.50 8.62 -9.42
N CYS A 32 4.42 7.32 -9.73
CA CYS A 32 5.22 6.29 -9.08
C CYS A 32 6.72 6.46 -9.29
N ARG A 33 7.16 6.95 -10.46
CA ARG A 33 8.59 7.22 -10.71
C ARG A 33 9.13 8.37 -9.89
N LYS A 34 8.31 9.39 -9.60
CA LYS A 34 8.72 10.54 -8.77
C LYS A 34 8.82 10.19 -7.29
N THR A 35 7.98 9.28 -6.84
CA THR A 35 7.88 8.87 -5.42
C THR A 35 8.71 7.62 -5.09
N GLY A 36 9.17 6.88 -6.11
CA GLY A 36 9.88 5.61 -5.93
C GLY A 36 11.35 5.79 -5.54
N GLY A 37 11.83 4.93 -4.61
CA GLY A 37 13.26 4.80 -4.29
C GLY A 37 14.09 4.21 -5.43
N GLY A 38 15.33 3.80 -5.17
CA GLY A 38 16.39 3.54 -6.17
C GLY A 38 16.09 2.62 -7.38
N GLY A 39 14.96 1.92 -7.42
CA GLY A 39 14.50 1.15 -8.58
C GLY A 39 13.70 1.94 -9.63
N GLY A 40 13.28 3.18 -9.34
CA GLY A 40 12.52 4.01 -10.29
C GLY A 40 11.09 3.52 -10.56
N PHE A 41 10.51 2.72 -9.65
CA PHE A 41 9.12 2.26 -9.69
C PHE A 41 8.56 2.12 -8.27
N LEU A 42 7.24 1.96 -8.18
CA LEU A 42 6.56 1.49 -6.96
C LEU A 42 5.79 0.19 -7.23
N ILE A 43 5.42 -0.51 -6.17
CA ILE A 43 4.57 -1.69 -6.26
C ILE A 43 3.10 -1.26 -6.21
N ASN A 44 2.33 -1.69 -7.22
CA ASN A 44 0.88 -1.59 -7.21
C ASN A 44 0.29 -2.86 -6.57
N LEU A 45 -0.61 -2.67 -5.61
CA LEU A 45 -1.32 -3.72 -4.88
C LEU A 45 -2.81 -3.41 -4.90
N GLY A 46 -3.65 -4.39 -5.25
CA GLY A 46 -5.09 -4.31 -5.06
C GLY A 46 -5.53 -4.84 -3.71
N GLY A 47 -6.64 -4.30 -3.20
CA GLY A 47 -7.30 -4.79 -1.99
C GLY A 47 -8.76 -4.34 -1.89
N ASP A 48 -9.57 -5.10 -1.16
CA ASP A 48 -10.99 -4.85 -0.95
C ASP A 48 -11.20 -3.78 0.11
N ARG A 49 -11.59 -2.58 -0.34
CA ARG A 49 -11.84 -1.43 0.52
C ARG A 49 -12.87 -1.68 1.63
N ARG A 50 -13.82 -2.60 1.44
CA ARG A 50 -14.86 -2.91 2.45
C ARG A 50 -14.26 -3.58 3.70
N THR A 51 -13.07 -4.14 3.56
CA THR A 51 -12.36 -4.85 4.64
C THR A 51 -11.22 -4.03 5.25
N LEU A 52 -11.08 -2.77 4.81
CA LEU A 52 -10.01 -1.89 5.27
C LEU A 52 -10.23 -1.51 6.73
N VAL A 53 -9.22 -1.79 7.54
CA VAL A 53 -9.09 -1.31 8.93
C VAL A 53 -7.87 -0.43 8.99
N VAL A 54 -8.00 0.76 9.57
CA VAL A 54 -6.93 1.74 9.75
C VAL A 54 -6.83 2.11 11.23
N GLU A 55 -5.61 2.16 11.75
CA GLU A 55 -5.28 2.58 13.10
C GLU A 55 -4.35 3.80 13.04
N GLY A 56 -4.51 4.74 13.99
CA GLY A 56 -3.69 5.96 14.08
C GLY A 56 -4.15 7.12 13.18
N GLU A 57 -5.30 7.00 12.51
CA GLU A 57 -5.87 8.07 11.65
C GLU A 57 -6.51 9.22 12.45
N ALA A 58 -6.96 8.97 13.68
CA ALA A 58 -7.63 9.96 14.52
C ALA A 58 -6.70 10.99 15.20
N GLU A 59 -5.39 10.84 15.04
CA GLU A 59 -4.36 11.68 15.71
C GLU A 59 -3.68 12.67 14.74
N LEU A 60 -4.27 12.92 13.56
CA LEU A 60 -3.78 13.84 12.52
C LEU A 60 -4.60 15.14 12.45
#